data_AF-A0A6H1NWI3-F1
#
_entry.id   AF-A0A6H1NWI3-F1
#
_cell.length_a   1.000
_cell.length_b   1.000
_cell.length_c   1.000
_cell.angle_alpha   90.00
_cell.angle_beta   90.00
_cell.angle_gamma   90.00
#
_symmetry.space_group_name_H-M   'P 1'
#
loop_
_entity.id
_entity.type
_entity.pdbx_description
1 polymer ?
#
loop_
_entity_poly.entity_id
_entity_poly.type
_entity_poly.pdbx_seq_one_letter_code
_entity_poly.pdbx_strand_id
1 'polypeptide(L)'
;MGYRLFASGDGNDSSYEKEVASTDGVVEPVSGEDVEQVKEVDLSTDSDSDSGNYILSESEYKRLTESDLADLSLEDLRLARNELYARHGYIFKSEDLNSYFKQKSWYHSDPSFAESALSETEKYNAKFILSKERPGFILSESEYKRLTESDIADLSLEDLRLARNEIYARHGYIFKSEELNSYFKQKSWYNPDTSFDGSLSEIEKSNAELIQSRERSLQ
;
A
#
# COMPACT_ATOMS: atom_id res chain seq x y z
N MET A 1 -22.41 -13.15 -3.93
CA MET A 1 -22.58 -11.70 -3.65
C MET A 1 -21.64 -10.93 -4.56
N GLY A 2 -22.18 -10.30 -5.59
CA GLY A 2 -21.40 -9.67 -6.67
C GLY A 2 -21.05 -8.22 -6.36
N TYR A 3 -19.81 -7.83 -6.60
CA TYR A 3 -19.38 -6.44 -6.57
C TYR A 3 -19.54 -5.83 -7.96
N ARG A 4 -20.54 -4.97 -8.10
CA ARG A 4 -20.64 -3.95 -9.15
C ARG A 4 -20.22 -2.63 -8.52
N LEU A 5 -19.48 -1.81 -9.26
CA LEU A 5 -19.88 -0.45 -9.65
C LEU A 5 -18.91 0.08 -10.72
N PHE A 6 -19.50 0.50 -11.84
CA PHE A 6 -18.89 1.06 -13.05
C PHE A 6 -19.06 2.59 -13.05
N ALA A 7 -18.04 3.29 -13.60
CA ALA A 7 -18.08 4.30 -14.68
C ALA A 7 -18.74 5.71 -14.54
N SER A 8 -17.96 6.68 -15.04
CA SER A 8 -18.28 7.83 -15.93
C SER A 8 -18.72 9.19 -15.37
N GLY A 9 -18.15 10.26 -15.94
CA GLY A 9 -18.82 11.57 -16.09
C GLY A 9 -17.92 12.82 -16.18
N ASP A 10 -17.84 13.43 -17.36
CA ASP A 10 -17.04 14.59 -17.80
C ASP A 10 -17.33 15.97 -17.15
N GLY A 11 -16.38 16.92 -17.30
CA GLY A 11 -16.70 18.23 -17.93
C GLY A 11 -16.50 19.55 -17.14
N ASN A 12 -15.47 20.30 -17.56
CA ASN A 12 -15.52 21.72 -17.98
C ASN A 12 -15.36 22.91 -16.98
N ASP A 13 -14.21 23.59 -17.11
CA ASP A 13 -13.97 25.02 -17.45
C ASP A 13 -14.37 26.22 -16.54
N SER A 14 -13.48 27.24 -16.62
CA SER A 14 -13.67 28.69 -16.48
C SER A 14 -12.96 29.41 -15.32
N SER A 15 -11.83 29.98 -15.73
CA SER A 15 -11.19 31.27 -15.36
C SER A 15 -12.02 32.34 -14.64
N TYR A 16 -11.37 33.09 -13.73
CA TYR A 16 -11.48 34.54 -13.60
C TYR A 16 -10.13 35.17 -13.19
N GLU A 17 -9.91 36.37 -13.70
CA GLU A 17 -8.65 37.10 -13.84
C GLU A 17 -8.57 38.29 -12.84
N LYS A 18 -7.34 38.64 -12.43
CA LYS A 18 -6.77 40.02 -12.34
C LYS A 18 -7.26 41.04 -11.26
N GLU A 19 -6.34 41.59 -10.44
CA GLU A 19 -5.76 42.95 -10.58
C GLU A 19 -4.98 43.51 -9.34
N VAL A 20 -3.70 43.85 -9.60
CA VAL A 20 -2.80 44.99 -9.26
C VAL A 20 -2.75 45.81 -7.93
N ALA A 21 -1.48 46.21 -7.65
CA ALA A 21 -0.91 47.43 -7.03
C ALA A 21 -0.56 47.37 -5.51
N SER A 22 0.71 47.39 -5.07
CA SER A 22 1.84 48.38 -5.16
C SER A 22 1.91 49.31 -3.93
N THR A 23 3.03 49.29 -3.18
CA THR A 23 3.90 50.45 -2.89
C THR A 23 5.14 50.07 -2.06
N ASP A 24 6.20 50.85 -2.30
CA ASP A 24 7.63 50.74 -1.98
C ASP A 24 8.11 50.76 -0.51
N GLY A 25 9.31 50.16 -0.33
CA GLY A 25 10.50 50.78 0.30
C GLY A 25 10.69 50.59 1.82
N VAL A 26 11.88 50.49 2.43
CA VAL A 26 13.27 50.82 2.04
C VAL A 26 14.26 50.14 3.04
N VAL A 27 15.47 49.79 2.56
CA VAL A 27 16.82 49.63 3.19
C VAL A 27 17.18 48.62 4.30
N GLU A 28 18.08 47.70 3.93
CA GLU A 28 19.20 47.11 4.70
C GLU A 28 20.51 47.94 4.46
N PRO A 29 21.72 47.68 5.03
CA PRO A 29 22.15 46.59 5.93
C PRO A 29 23.01 47.05 7.14
N VAL A 30 23.21 46.18 8.14
CA VAL A 30 24.42 46.22 8.99
C VAL A 30 24.96 44.82 9.24
N SER A 31 26.15 44.55 8.70
CA SER A 31 26.96 43.37 8.91
C SER A 31 27.90 43.54 10.11
N GLY A 32 27.97 42.54 10.97
CA GLY A 32 28.98 42.41 12.02
C GLY A 32 28.91 41.00 12.60
N GLU A 33 29.99 40.25 12.39
CA GLU A 33 30.19 38.85 12.78
C GLU A 33 30.22 38.69 14.30
N ASP A 34 29.63 37.62 14.83
CA ASP A 34 30.11 36.95 16.04
C ASP A 34 29.82 35.45 15.94
N VAL A 35 30.91 34.69 16.02
CA VAL A 35 31.00 33.24 16.09
C VAL A 35 30.77 32.84 17.55
N GLU A 36 29.87 31.90 17.85
CA GLU A 36 30.13 30.86 18.88
C GLU A 36 29.02 29.80 19.01
N GLN A 37 29.48 28.54 18.98
CA GLN A 37 29.03 27.37 19.74
C GLN A 37 27.69 26.70 19.41
N VAL A 38 27.83 25.65 18.58
CA VAL A 38 27.04 24.41 18.62
C VAL A 38 26.86 23.94 20.07
N LYS A 39 25.63 23.99 20.57
CA LYS A 39 25.18 23.13 21.67
C LYS A 39 24.57 21.88 21.07
N GLU A 40 25.25 20.75 21.23
CA GLU A 40 24.63 19.43 21.15
C GLU A 40 23.43 19.43 22.11
N VAL A 41 22.23 19.31 21.55
CA VAL A 41 21.02 19.09 22.33
C VAL A 41 20.87 17.58 22.46
N ASP A 42 21.50 17.02 23.48
CA ASP A 42 21.14 15.72 24.04
C ASP A 42 19.72 15.86 24.60
N LEU A 43 18.72 15.45 23.79
CA LEU A 43 17.33 15.37 24.21
C LEU A 43 17.02 13.91 24.57
N SER A 44 17.66 13.44 25.64
CA SER A 44 17.18 12.30 26.38
C SER A 44 16.02 12.72 27.29
N THR A 45 14.96 11.90 27.23
CA THR A 45 13.84 11.74 28.17
C THR A 45 12.85 12.89 28.34
N ASP A 46 11.59 12.66 27.94
CA ASP A 46 10.61 12.11 28.88
C ASP A 46 9.31 11.65 28.18
N SER A 47 8.95 10.40 28.45
CA SER A 47 7.63 9.84 28.24
C SER A 47 6.66 10.42 29.28
N ASP A 48 5.71 11.24 28.84
CA ASP A 48 4.27 10.97 29.00
C ASP A 48 3.46 12.23 28.65
N SER A 49 2.75 12.17 27.53
CA SER A 49 1.64 13.05 27.17
C SER A 49 0.82 12.40 26.06
N ASP A 50 0.04 11.38 26.44
CA ASP A 50 -1.30 11.08 25.92
C ASP A 50 -1.68 11.70 24.56
N SER A 51 -1.16 11.14 23.47
CA SER A 51 -1.66 11.38 22.10
C SER A 51 -1.75 10.04 21.38
N GLY A 52 -2.89 9.73 20.77
CA GLY A 52 -3.22 8.44 20.16
C GLY A 52 -2.16 7.94 19.18
N ASN A 53 -1.23 7.12 19.68
CA ASN A 53 0.06 6.79 19.05
C ASN A 53 -0.11 6.09 17.67
N TYR A 54 0.55 6.64 16.65
CA TYR A 54 0.75 6.00 15.34
C TYR A 54 1.73 4.83 15.49
N ILE A 55 1.53 3.75 14.72
CA ILE A 55 2.45 2.60 14.69
C ILE A 55 3.70 2.97 13.89
N LEU A 56 3.54 3.62 12.74
CA LEU A 56 4.64 4.06 11.88
C LEU A 56 4.46 5.54 11.54
N SER A 57 4.86 6.44 12.44
CA SER A 57 4.65 7.88 12.27
C SER A 57 5.19 8.42 10.94
N GLU A 58 6.37 7.96 10.52
CA GLU A 58 7.07 8.45 9.32
C GLU A 58 6.55 7.87 7.99
N SER A 59 5.63 6.89 8.01
CA SER A 59 5.24 6.14 6.82
C SER A 59 4.42 6.94 5.79
N GLU A 60 4.04 8.17 6.12
CA GLU A 60 3.36 9.09 5.21
C GLU A 60 4.34 9.76 4.22
N TYR A 61 5.55 10.08 4.65
CA TYR A 61 6.52 10.85 3.86
C TYR A 61 7.83 10.11 3.55
N LYS A 62 8.11 9.01 4.26
CA LYS A 62 9.34 8.22 4.10
C LYS A 62 9.03 6.81 3.64
N ARG A 63 9.80 6.30 2.67
CA ARG A 63 9.75 4.89 2.28
C ARG A 63 10.33 4.02 3.39
N LEU A 64 9.56 3.01 3.78
CA LEU A 64 9.92 2.05 4.83
C LEU A 64 10.98 1.06 4.32
N THR A 65 11.74 0.55 5.28
CA THR A 65 12.80 -0.44 5.11
C THR A 65 12.53 -1.66 5.97
N GLU A 66 13.29 -2.74 5.76
CA GLU A 66 13.19 -3.95 6.58
C GLU A 66 13.38 -3.67 8.08
N SER A 67 14.32 -2.79 8.43
CA SER A 67 14.57 -2.43 9.83
C SER A 67 13.40 -1.71 10.48
N ASP A 68 12.63 -0.94 9.72
CA ASP A 68 11.46 -0.23 10.24
C ASP A 68 10.31 -1.20 10.62
N LEU A 69 10.34 -2.42 10.07
CA LEU A 69 9.30 -3.44 10.25
C LEU A 69 9.77 -4.65 11.07
N ALA A 70 11.05 -4.71 11.43
CA ALA A 70 11.69 -5.91 11.96
C ALA A 70 11.09 -6.39 13.30
N ASP A 71 10.64 -5.46 14.14
CA ASP A 71 10.10 -5.75 15.47
C ASP A 71 8.56 -5.87 15.49
N LEU A 72 7.90 -5.70 14.33
CA LEU A 72 6.44 -5.73 14.23
C LEU A 72 5.93 -7.16 14.08
N SER A 73 4.87 -7.49 14.84
CA SER A 73 4.13 -8.74 14.62
C SER A 73 3.30 -8.68 13.34
N LEU A 74 2.79 -9.83 12.87
CA LEU A 74 1.85 -9.85 11.72
C LEU A 74 0.60 -8.99 11.96
N GLU A 75 0.12 -8.91 13.20
CA GLU A 75 -1.00 -8.05 13.56
C GLU A 75 -0.60 -6.58 13.51
N ASP A 76 0.59 -6.23 14.02
CA ASP A 76 1.08 -4.85 13.96
C ASP A 76 1.34 -4.40 12.52
N LEU A 77 1.85 -5.29 11.66
CA LEU A 77 1.98 -5.04 10.22
C LEU A 77 0.61 -4.78 9.58
N ARG A 78 -0.39 -5.60 9.91
CA ARG A 78 -1.76 -5.40 9.42
C ARG A 78 -2.31 -4.05 9.88
N LEU A 79 -2.14 -3.70 11.15
CA LEU A 79 -2.59 -2.42 11.70
C LEU A 79 -1.83 -1.25 11.06
N ALA A 80 -0.50 -1.34 10.93
CA ALA A 80 0.34 -0.31 10.30
C ALA A 80 0.01 -0.09 8.83
N ARG A 81 -0.27 -1.17 8.08
CA ARG A 81 -0.76 -1.06 6.70
C ARG A 81 -2.08 -0.31 6.65
N ASN A 82 -3.03 -0.66 7.51
CA ASN A 82 -4.35 -0.03 7.57
C ASN A 82 -4.29 1.40 8.12
N GLU A 83 -3.29 1.74 8.93
CA GLU A 83 -3.08 3.09 9.45
C GLU A 83 -2.91 4.11 8.32
N LEU A 84 -2.18 3.76 7.26
CA LEU A 84 -2.02 4.61 6.07
C LEU A 84 -3.38 5.00 5.48
N TYR A 85 -4.32 4.06 5.38
CA TYR A 85 -5.68 4.34 4.90
C TYR A 85 -6.51 5.10 5.94
N ALA A 86 -6.32 4.79 7.23
CA ALA A 86 -7.03 5.42 8.33
C ALA A 86 -6.71 6.93 8.43
N ARG A 87 -5.46 7.34 8.14
CA ARG A 87 -5.05 8.76 8.11
C ARG A 87 -5.88 9.60 7.15
N HIS A 88 -6.36 9.00 6.05
CA HIS A 88 -7.22 9.62 5.04
C HIS A 88 -8.71 9.35 5.28
N GLY A 89 -9.08 8.81 6.45
CA GLY A 89 -10.47 8.61 6.83
C GLY A 89 -11.15 7.38 6.23
N TYR A 90 -10.39 6.37 5.77
CA TYR A 90 -10.97 5.12 5.27
C TYR A 90 -11.93 4.48 6.29
N ILE A 91 -13.11 4.06 5.81
CA ILE A 91 -14.14 3.41 6.63
C ILE A 91 -13.93 1.90 6.60
N PHE A 92 -13.42 1.35 7.70
CA PHE A 92 -13.19 -0.09 7.83
C PHE A 92 -14.50 -0.86 8.00
N LYS A 93 -14.67 -1.90 7.17
CA LYS A 93 -15.79 -2.85 7.29
C LYS A 93 -15.52 -3.93 8.34
N SER A 94 -14.25 -4.21 8.60
CA SER A 94 -13.84 -5.17 9.62
C SER A 94 -14.04 -4.57 11.00
N GLU A 95 -14.78 -5.26 11.87
CA GLU A 95 -15.20 -4.72 13.16
C GLU A 95 -14.01 -4.41 14.08
N ASP A 96 -12.98 -5.26 14.05
CA ASP A 96 -11.73 -5.10 14.79
C ASP A 96 -10.94 -3.86 14.38
N LEU A 97 -10.72 -3.65 13.07
CA LEU A 97 -10.04 -2.46 12.55
C LEU A 97 -10.85 -1.19 12.83
N ASN A 98 -12.17 -1.25 12.61
CA ASN A 98 -13.08 -0.15 12.88
C ASN A 98 -13.01 0.25 14.37
N SER A 99 -13.11 -0.75 15.26
CA SER A 99 -13.01 -0.54 16.71
C SER A 99 -11.65 0.01 17.12
N TYR A 100 -10.55 -0.52 16.54
CA TYR A 100 -9.19 -0.06 16.82
C TYR A 100 -8.98 1.40 16.43
N PHE A 101 -9.29 1.78 15.19
CA PHE A 101 -9.05 3.15 14.70
C PHE A 101 -10.01 4.18 15.30
N LYS A 102 -11.26 3.82 15.62
CA LYS A 102 -12.19 4.73 16.32
C LYS A 102 -11.71 5.18 17.70
N GLN A 103 -10.80 4.44 18.32
CA GLN A 103 -10.18 4.83 19.60
C GLN A 103 -9.03 5.82 19.43
N LYS A 104 -8.56 6.05 18.19
CA LYS A 104 -7.46 6.97 17.90
C LYS A 104 -8.00 8.39 17.74
N SER A 105 -7.46 9.33 18.51
CA SER A 105 -7.91 10.73 18.51
C SER A 105 -7.73 11.45 17.16
N TRP A 106 -6.81 10.98 16.31
CA TRP A 106 -6.57 11.52 14.98
C TRP A 106 -7.46 10.92 13.89
N TYR A 107 -8.12 9.78 14.13
CA TYR A 107 -8.91 9.10 13.12
C TYR A 107 -10.29 9.71 12.98
N HIS A 108 -10.63 10.11 11.75
CA HIS A 108 -11.93 10.66 11.40
C HIS A 108 -12.38 10.04 10.08
N SER A 109 -13.56 9.40 10.05
CA SER A 109 -14.07 8.76 8.83
C SER A 109 -14.44 9.80 7.77
N ASP A 110 -13.99 9.58 6.55
CA ASP A 110 -14.33 10.37 5.37
C ASP A 110 -15.07 9.47 4.35
N PRO A 111 -16.40 9.63 4.19
CA PRO A 111 -17.17 8.89 3.20
C PRO A 111 -16.76 9.15 1.75
N SER A 112 -16.01 10.22 1.48
CA SER A 112 -15.50 10.59 0.16
C SER A 112 -14.11 10.04 -0.15
N PHE A 113 -13.51 9.29 0.79
CA PHE A 113 -12.20 8.67 0.61
C PHE A 113 -12.12 7.87 -0.70
N ALA A 114 -11.04 8.12 -1.44
CA ALA A 114 -10.64 7.34 -2.60
C ALA A 114 -9.16 6.95 -2.46
N GLU A 115 -8.78 5.77 -2.95
CA GLU A 115 -7.39 5.28 -2.91
C GLU A 115 -6.41 6.22 -3.67
N SER A 116 -6.93 7.05 -4.58
CA SER A 116 -6.16 8.11 -5.23
C SER A 116 -5.68 9.21 -4.29
N ALA A 117 -6.24 9.32 -3.08
CA ALA A 117 -5.79 10.26 -2.05
C ALA A 117 -4.43 9.87 -1.45
N LEU A 118 -4.06 8.58 -1.50
CA LEU A 118 -2.76 8.14 -1.03
C LEU A 118 -1.65 8.64 -1.95
N SER A 119 -0.58 9.14 -1.35
CA SER A 119 0.66 9.46 -2.05
C SER A 119 1.33 8.20 -2.59
N GLU A 120 2.26 8.38 -3.55
CA GLU A 120 3.06 7.26 -4.06
C GLU A 120 3.92 6.61 -2.98
N THR A 121 4.36 7.37 -1.97
CA THR A 121 5.09 6.85 -0.81
C THR A 121 4.20 5.94 0.04
N GLU A 122 2.97 6.36 0.32
CA GLU A 122 2.02 5.56 1.09
C GLU A 122 1.60 4.30 0.35
N LYS A 123 1.34 4.39 -0.97
CA LYS A 123 1.06 3.21 -1.81
C LYS A 123 2.22 2.23 -1.80
N TYR A 124 3.46 2.72 -1.93
CA TYR A 124 4.66 1.90 -1.82
C TYR A 124 4.74 1.22 -0.45
N ASN A 125 4.56 1.98 0.64
CA ASN A 125 4.64 1.47 2.00
C ASN A 125 3.54 0.45 2.31
N ALA A 126 2.31 0.68 1.86
CA ALA A 126 1.21 -0.27 2.01
C ALA A 126 1.51 -1.61 1.32
N LYS A 127 2.04 -1.55 0.09
CA LYS A 127 2.49 -2.75 -0.65
C LYS A 127 3.65 -3.44 0.05
N PHE A 128 4.63 -2.68 0.54
CA PHE A 128 5.79 -3.21 1.23
C PHE A 128 5.40 -3.92 2.54
N ILE A 129 4.57 -3.30 3.38
CA ILE A 129 4.06 -3.91 4.61
C ILE A 129 3.24 -5.17 4.31
N LEU A 130 2.37 -5.13 3.29
CA LEU A 130 1.60 -6.30 2.87
C LEU A 130 2.49 -7.48 2.46
N SER A 131 3.64 -7.23 1.81
CA SER A 131 4.59 -8.28 1.45
C SER A 131 5.19 -8.98 2.69
N LYS A 132 5.32 -8.26 3.81
CA LYS A 132 5.79 -8.79 5.10
C LYS A 132 4.69 -9.52 5.86
N GLU A 133 3.46 -9.04 5.75
CA GLU A 133 2.27 -9.70 6.32
C GLU A 133 1.98 -11.05 5.65
N ARG A 134 2.23 -11.14 4.34
CA ARG A 134 1.97 -12.34 3.53
C ARG A 134 3.25 -12.82 2.84
N PRO A 135 4.22 -13.39 3.60
CA PRO A 135 5.49 -13.80 3.04
C PRO A 135 5.31 -14.95 2.03
N GLY A 136 6.09 -14.89 0.96
CA GLY A 136 6.17 -15.94 -0.05
C GLY A 136 5.10 -15.89 -1.15
N PHE A 137 4.18 -14.93 -1.10
CA PHE A 137 3.33 -14.53 -2.22
C PHE A 137 4.06 -13.52 -3.11
N ILE A 138 3.83 -13.58 -4.43
CA ILE A 138 4.38 -12.65 -5.41
C ILE A 138 3.42 -11.46 -5.60
N LEU A 139 2.12 -11.72 -5.71
CA LEU A 139 1.10 -10.68 -5.91
C LEU A 139 -0.05 -10.84 -4.90
N SER A 140 0.23 -10.61 -3.62
CA SER A 140 -0.70 -10.85 -2.49
C SER A 140 -2.11 -10.29 -2.67
N GLU A 141 -2.27 -9.18 -3.39
CA GLU A 141 -3.57 -8.51 -3.60
C GLU A 141 -4.41 -9.13 -4.74
N SER A 142 -3.83 -10.00 -5.58
CA SER A 142 -4.46 -10.48 -6.82
C SER A 142 -5.74 -11.33 -6.61
N GLU A 143 -6.03 -11.70 -5.37
CA GLU A 143 -7.24 -12.41 -4.96
C GLU A 143 -8.48 -11.49 -4.90
N TYR A 144 -8.30 -10.23 -4.52
CA TYR A 144 -9.41 -9.31 -4.22
C TYR A 144 -9.31 -7.95 -4.91
N LYS A 145 -8.17 -7.62 -5.53
CA LYS A 145 -7.94 -6.37 -6.26
C LYS A 145 -7.60 -6.66 -7.72
N ARG A 146 -8.17 -5.87 -8.63
CA ARG A 146 -7.77 -5.88 -10.04
C ARG A 146 -6.37 -5.28 -10.16
N LEU A 147 -5.47 -6.04 -10.76
CA LEU A 147 -4.12 -5.60 -11.03
C LEU A 147 -4.10 -4.65 -12.23
N THR A 148 -3.09 -3.81 -12.25
CA THR A 148 -2.76 -2.88 -13.33
C THR A 148 -1.45 -3.29 -13.99
N GLU A 149 -1.15 -2.75 -15.18
CA GLU A 149 0.14 -2.96 -15.85
C GLU A 149 1.32 -2.56 -14.95
N SER A 150 1.18 -1.47 -14.19
CA SER A 150 2.20 -1.03 -13.24
C SER A 150 2.43 -2.00 -12.08
N ASP A 151 1.43 -2.80 -11.69
CA ASP A 151 1.60 -3.78 -10.61
C ASP A 151 2.48 -4.97 -11.03
N ILE A 152 2.63 -5.20 -12.34
CA ILE A 152 3.37 -6.33 -12.90
C ILE A 152 4.53 -5.90 -13.81
N ALA A 153 4.78 -4.60 -13.95
CA ALA A 153 5.73 -4.04 -14.90
C ALA A 153 7.17 -4.53 -14.68
N ASP A 154 7.56 -4.64 -13.40
CA ASP A 154 8.91 -4.97 -12.96
C ASP A 154 9.14 -6.49 -12.76
N LEU A 155 8.10 -7.32 -12.97
CA LEU A 155 8.22 -8.77 -12.83
C LEU A 155 8.95 -9.37 -14.02
N SER A 156 9.86 -10.31 -13.74
CA SER A 156 10.51 -11.10 -14.78
C SER A 156 9.52 -12.06 -15.45
N LEU A 157 9.88 -12.62 -16.61
CA LEU A 157 9.04 -13.63 -17.27
C LEU A 157 8.75 -14.83 -16.35
N GLU A 158 9.71 -15.23 -15.53
CA GLU A 158 9.53 -16.31 -14.56
C GLU A 158 8.62 -15.88 -13.40
N ASP A 159 8.80 -14.67 -12.86
CA ASP A 159 7.93 -14.16 -11.80
C ASP A 159 6.48 -14.00 -12.27
N LEU A 160 6.27 -13.58 -13.51
CA LEU A 160 4.93 -13.51 -14.13
C LEU A 160 4.31 -14.91 -14.22
N ARG A 161 5.07 -15.90 -14.70
CA ARG A 161 4.61 -17.30 -14.77
C ARG A 161 4.25 -17.81 -13.39
N LEU A 162 5.08 -17.58 -12.38
CA LEU A 162 4.83 -17.99 -11.00
C LEU A 162 3.61 -17.24 -10.42
N ALA A 163 3.50 -15.92 -10.63
CA ALA A 163 2.39 -15.11 -10.14
C ALA A 163 1.04 -15.49 -10.77
N ARG A 164 1.01 -15.82 -12.06
CA ARG A 164 -0.20 -16.35 -12.69
C ARG A 164 -0.61 -17.68 -12.06
N ASN A 165 0.35 -18.59 -11.85
CA ASN A 165 0.07 -19.89 -11.26
C ASN A 165 -0.25 -19.78 -9.75
N GLU A 166 0.27 -18.78 -9.05
CA GLU A 166 -0.03 -18.50 -7.65
C GLU A 166 -1.54 -18.30 -7.43
N ILE A 167 -2.24 -17.63 -8.36
CA ILE A 167 -3.69 -17.46 -8.30
C ILE A 167 -4.39 -18.82 -8.20
N TYR A 168 -3.98 -19.80 -9.01
CA TYR A 168 -4.53 -21.16 -8.95
C TYR A 168 -4.06 -21.92 -7.70
N ALA A 169 -2.80 -21.72 -7.29
CA ALA A 169 -2.23 -22.36 -6.11
C ALA A 169 -2.98 -22.00 -4.83
N ARG A 170 -3.49 -20.76 -4.70
CA ARG A 170 -4.31 -20.31 -3.57
C ARG A 170 -5.58 -21.15 -3.36
N HIS A 171 -6.12 -21.70 -4.44
CA HIS A 171 -7.28 -22.60 -4.42
C HIS A 171 -6.91 -24.08 -4.35
N GLY A 172 -5.62 -24.40 -4.12
CA GLY A 172 -5.15 -25.77 -3.98
C GLY A 172 -4.94 -26.50 -5.32
N TYR A 173 -4.83 -25.80 -6.44
CA TYR A 173 -4.58 -26.44 -7.74
C TYR A 173 -3.33 -27.33 -7.71
N ILE A 174 -3.48 -28.58 -8.16
CA ILE A 174 -2.40 -29.56 -8.21
C ILE A 174 -1.71 -29.48 -9.57
N PHE A 175 -0.49 -28.94 -9.56
CA PHE A 175 0.27 -28.73 -10.79
C PHE A 175 0.80 -30.05 -11.36
N LYS A 176 0.62 -30.25 -12.67
CA LYS A 176 1.22 -31.36 -13.41
C LYS A 176 2.70 -31.15 -13.71
N SER A 177 3.13 -29.89 -13.82
CA SER A 177 4.55 -29.56 -13.98
C SER A 177 5.26 -29.82 -12.67
N GLU A 178 6.30 -30.66 -12.70
CA GLU A 178 7.08 -31.01 -11.52
C GLU A 178 7.72 -29.78 -10.88
N GLU A 179 8.17 -28.82 -11.69
CA GLU A 179 8.76 -27.56 -11.26
C GLU A 179 7.76 -26.71 -10.44
N LEU A 180 6.57 -26.44 -10.99
CA LEU A 180 5.54 -25.65 -10.30
C LEU A 180 5.03 -26.37 -9.05
N ASN A 181 4.84 -27.69 -9.14
CA ASN A 181 4.43 -28.51 -8.02
C ASN A 181 5.45 -28.43 -6.88
N SER A 182 6.74 -28.59 -7.20
CA SER A 182 7.83 -28.48 -6.23
C SER A 182 7.95 -27.07 -5.65
N TYR A 183 7.78 -26.03 -6.46
CA TYR A 183 7.81 -24.65 -5.99
C TYR A 183 6.70 -24.35 -4.98
N PHE A 184 5.43 -24.65 -5.31
CA PHE A 184 4.31 -24.31 -4.44
C PHE A 184 4.22 -25.21 -3.20
N LYS A 185 4.66 -26.47 -3.26
CA LYS A 185 4.75 -27.36 -2.09
C LYS A 185 5.66 -26.83 -0.97
N GLN A 186 6.58 -25.92 -1.28
CA GLN A 186 7.45 -25.29 -0.28
C GLN A 186 6.78 -24.09 0.41
N LYS A 187 5.64 -23.62 -0.09
CA LYS A 187 4.92 -22.47 0.46
C LYS A 187 4.03 -22.91 1.61
N SER A 188 4.17 -22.26 2.77
CA SER A 188 3.39 -22.58 3.97
C SER A 188 1.88 -22.39 3.80
N TRP A 189 1.48 -21.51 2.88
CA TRP A 189 0.07 -21.21 2.58
C TRP A 189 -0.54 -22.13 1.51
N TYR A 190 0.25 -22.93 0.80
CA TYR A 190 -0.26 -23.78 -0.28
C TYR A 190 -0.84 -25.08 0.29
N ASN A 191 -2.11 -25.32 0.03
CA ASN A 191 -2.82 -26.52 0.47
C ASN A 191 -3.49 -27.21 -0.74
N PRO A 192 -2.91 -28.29 -1.29
CA PRO A 192 -3.47 -29.04 -2.41
C PRO A 192 -4.92 -29.50 -2.16
N ASP A 193 -5.80 -29.22 -3.11
CA ASP A 193 -7.20 -29.62 -3.08
C ASP A 193 -7.54 -30.41 -4.34
N THR A 194 -7.83 -31.70 -4.17
CA THR A 194 -8.22 -32.59 -5.28
C THR A 194 -9.61 -32.29 -5.84
N SER A 195 -10.43 -31.51 -5.12
CA SER A 195 -11.78 -31.13 -5.55
C SER A 195 -11.82 -29.82 -6.35
N PHE A 196 -10.72 -29.07 -6.37
CA PHE A 196 -10.65 -27.81 -7.11
C PHE A 196 -10.73 -28.06 -8.62
N ASP A 197 -11.73 -27.46 -9.26
CA ASP A 197 -12.05 -27.64 -10.67
C ASP A 197 -11.38 -26.61 -11.59
N GLY A 198 -10.60 -25.68 -11.03
CA GLY A 198 -9.97 -24.59 -11.77
C GLY A 198 -10.84 -23.33 -11.87
N SER A 199 -12.00 -23.28 -11.21
CA SER A 199 -12.85 -22.09 -11.20
C SER A 199 -12.19 -20.93 -10.43
N LEU A 200 -12.12 -19.77 -11.08
CA LEU A 200 -11.60 -18.54 -10.49
C LEU A 200 -12.71 -17.49 -10.37
N SER A 201 -12.56 -16.55 -9.45
CA SER A 201 -13.42 -15.36 -9.42
C SER A 201 -13.19 -14.47 -10.65
N GLU A 202 -14.13 -13.57 -10.94
CA GLU A 202 -14.00 -12.64 -12.08
C GLU A 202 -12.80 -11.70 -11.95
N ILE A 203 -12.37 -11.38 -10.72
CA ILE A 203 -11.17 -10.56 -10.47
C ILE A 203 -9.92 -11.39 -10.79
N GLU A 204 -9.85 -12.62 -10.28
CA GLU A 204 -8.72 -13.52 -10.49
C GLU A 204 -8.53 -13.93 -11.95
N LYS A 205 -9.64 -14.20 -12.67
CA LYS A 205 -9.59 -14.46 -14.12
C LYS A 205 -8.97 -13.27 -14.86
N SER A 206 -9.47 -12.07 -14.60
CA SER A 206 -8.97 -10.85 -15.23
C SER A 206 -7.49 -10.61 -14.91
N ASN A 207 -7.06 -10.89 -13.68
CA ASN A 207 -5.68 -10.76 -13.26
C ASN A 207 -4.78 -11.80 -13.95
N ALA A 208 -5.22 -13.06 -14.03
CA ALA A 208 -4.50 -14.12 -14.72
C ALA A 208 -4.34 -13.82 -16.22
N GLU A 209 -5.37 -13.25 -16.86
CA GLU A 209 -5.35 -12.82 -18.26
C GLU A 209 -4.39 -11.65 -18.51
N LEU A 210 -4.37 -10.66 -17.61
CA LEU A 210 -3.43 -9.54 -17.66
C LEU A 210 -1.98 -10.05 -17.58
N ILE A 211 -1.68 -10.88 -16.58
CA ILE A 211 -0.34 -11.46 -16.38
C ILE A 211 0.07 -12.30 -17.60
N GLN A 212 -0.82 -13.15 -18.11
CA GLN A 212 -0.54 -13.97 -19.30
C GLN A 212 -0.29 -13.11 -20.54
N SER A 213 -0.99 -11.99 -20.69
CA SER A 213 -0.77 -11.07 -21.81
C SER A 213 0.59 -10.39 -21.70
N ARG A 214 1.01 -10.02 -20.48
CA ARG A 214 2.37 -9.53 -20.23
C ARG A 214 3.44 -10.59 -20.51
N GLU A 215 3.24 -11.85 -20.08
CA GLU A 215 4.16 -12.95 -20.40
C GLU A 215 4.40 -13.07 -21.92
N ARG A 216 3.32 -13.07 -22.71
CA ARG A 216 3.39 -13.16 -24.17
C ARG A 216 4.12 -11.97 -24.80
N SER A 217 4.08 -10.80 -24.17
CA SER A 217 4.79 -9.61 -24.67
C SER A 217 6.31 -9.66 -24.45
N LEU A 218 6.79 -10.56 -23.60
CA LEU A 218 8.21 -10.71 -23.24
C LEU A 218 8.88 -11.95 -23.87
N GLN A 219 8.12 -12.77 -24.61
CA GLN A 219 8.60 -13.95 -25.34
C GLN A 219 9.04 -13.60 -26.75
#